data_AF-A0A2V5SEI4-F1
#
_entry.id   AF-A0A2V5SEI4-F1
#
_cell.length_a   1.000
_cell.length_b   1.000
_cell.length_c   1.000
_cell.angle_alpha   90.00
_cell.angle_beta   90.00
_cell.angle_gamma   90.00
#
_symmetry.space_group_name_H-M   'P 1'
#
loop_
_entity.id
_entity.type
_entity.pdbx_description
1 polymer ?
#
loop_
_entity_poly.entity_id
_entity_poly.type
_entity_poly.pdbx_seq_one_letter_code
_entity_poly.pdbx_strand_id
1 'polypeptide(L)'
;MQPVRSALRRQLQLAFENDIALYSAHLPLDIHPKVGNNAQLVAALELRSAQPFLEEKGQPTGLKVRASMPRSELVRKLRRALNSPVKVFNFGPKQTRTIGIVTGGAGSEIYRVAQDSIDTFITGEAPHWAVVAAEELGMNLLLGGHYATEVFGVKALAAHLSKRFKIPSEFIDCPSGL
;
A
#
# COMPACT_ATOMS: atom_id res chain seq x y z
N MET A 1 21.21 20.18 -4.83
CA MET A 1 19.91 20.80 -4.50
C MET A 1 19.19 21.13 -5.80
N GLN A 2 17.89 20.85 -5.89
CA GLN A 2 17.06 21.31 -7.01
C GLN A 2 16.65 22.77 -6.80
N PRO A 3 16.70 23.64 -7.82
CA PRO A 3 16.30 25.04 -7.70
C PRO A 3 14.77 25.20 -7.53
N VAL A 4 14.34 26.16 -6.72
CA VAL A 4 12.91 26.49 -6.53
C VAL A 4 12.40 27.30 -7.72
N ARG A 5 11.76 26.62 -8.68
CA ARG A 5 11.21 27.22 -9.91
C ARG A 5 9.84 26.62 -10.22
N SER A 6 9.12 27.26 -11.14
CA SER A 6 7.87 26.74 -11.74
C SER A 6 6.87 26.20 -10.70
N ALA A 7 6.50 24.92 -10.76
CA ALA A 7 5.50 24.31 -9.88
C ALA A 7 5.90 24.35 -8.40
N LEU A 8 7.15 24.03 -8.07
CA LEU A 8 7.63 24.05 -6.68
C LEU A 8 7.57 25.47 -6.09
N ARG A 9 7.94 26.49 -6.87
CA ARG A 9 7.78 27.89 -6.45
C ARG A 9 6.31 28.21 -6.16
N ARG A 10 5.38 27.80 -7.03
CA ARG A 10 3.94 28.04 -6.86
C ARG A 10 3.39 27.37 -5.60
N GLN A 11 3.76 26.11 -5.35
CA GLN A 11 3.34 25.36 -4.16
C GLN A 11 3.86 26.00 -2.87
N LEU A 12 5.14 26.36 -2.82
CA LEU A 12 5.73 27.01 -1.64
C LEU A 12 5.14 28.39 -1.39
N GLN A 13 4.92 29.18 -2.45
CA GLN A 13 4.28 30.49 -2.33
C GLN A 13 2.88 30.36 -1.71
N LEU A 14 2.05 29.43 -2.20
CA LEU A 14 0.74 29.15 -1.62
C LEU A 14 0.82 28.77 -0.13
N ALA A 15 1.79 27.92 0.24
CA ALA A 15 1.94 27.50 1.63
C ALA A 15 2.35 28.67 2.54
N PHE A 16 3.31 29.50 2.11
CA PHE A 16 3.78 30.64 2.91
C PHE A 16 2.77 31.78 3.00
N GLU A 17 2.06 32.11 1.92
CA GLU A 17 1.05 33.17 1.92
C GLU A 17 -0.19 32.84 2.79
N ASN A 18 -0.39 31.57 3.12
CA ASN A 18 -1.53 31.07 3.90
C ASN A 18 -1.12 30.39 5.22
N ASP A 19 0.14 30.55 5.65
CA ASP A 19 0.69 29.96 6.88
C ASP A 19 0.44 28.43 7.02
N ILE A 20 0.54 27.70 5.91
CA ILE A 20 0.31 26.25 5.87
C ILE A 20 1.61 25.51 6.25
N ALA A 21 1.56 24.78 7.36
CA ALA A 21 2.58 23.81 7.71
C ALA A 21 2.45 22.54 6.85
N LEU A 22 3.55 22.12 6.20
CA LEU A 22 3.63 20.86 5.45
C LEU A 22 4.42 19.82 6.23
N TYR A 23 3.80 18.66 6.47
CA TYR A 23 4.43 17.50 7.10
C TYR A 23 4.31 16.29 6.16
N SER A 24 5.38 15.51 6.04
CA SER A 24 5.41 14.29 5.24
C SER A 24 5.99 13.14 6.06
N ALA A 25 5.30 12.01 6.04
CA ALA A 25 5.77 10.73 6.55
C ALA A 25 5.60 9.69 5.45
N HIS A 26 6.72 9.23 4.90
CA HIS A 26 6.77 8.21 3.85
C HIS A 26 6.86 6.82 4.50
N LEU A 27 7.99 6.11 4.37
CA LEU A 27 8.22 4.78 4.95
C LEU A 27 7.76 4.62 6.42
N PRO A 28 7.97 5.57 7.35
CA PRO A 28 7.45 5.42 8.70
C PRO A 28 5.92 5.25 8.76
N LEU A 29 5.19 5.89 7.86
CA LEU A 29 3.74 5.73 7.74
C LEU A 29 3.37 4.45 6.99
N ASP A 30 4.19 3.91 6.10
CA ASP A 30 3.87 2.61 5.48
C ASP A 30 3.92 1.46 6.49
N ILE A 31 4.92 1.50 7.37
CA ILE A 31 5.27 0.37 8.25
C ILE A 31 4.67 0.49 9.66
N HIS A 32 4.05 1.63 10.01
CA HIS A 32 3.56 1.84 11.36
C HIS A 32 2.49 0.79 11.73
N PRO A 33 2.63 0.04 12.83
CA PRO A 33 1.80 -1.14 13.12
C PRO A 33 0.31 -0.84 13.38
N LYS A 34 -0.02 0.41 13.69
CA LYS A 34 -1.40 0.87 13.96
C LYS A 34 -1.98 1.69 12.83
N VAL A 35 -1.37 2.83 12.50
CA VAL A 35 -1.90 3.77 11.51
C VAL A 35 -1.28 3.61 10.13
N GLY A 36 -0.45 2.59 9.89
CA GLY A 36 0.30 2.51 8.64
C GLY A 36 -0.46 1.87 7.48
N ASN A 37 -0.04 2.18 6.25
CA ASN A 37 -0.71 1.74 5.03
C ASN A 37 -0.91 0.22 4.99
N ASN A 38 0.17 -0.54 5.21
CA ASN A 38 0.11 -2.00 5.23
C ASN A 38 -0.83 -2.53 6.32
N ALA A 39 -0.73 -1.99 7.55
CA ALA A 39 -1.52 -2.45 8.68
C ALA A 39 -3.02 -2.17 8.49
N GLN A 40 -3.35 -1.00 7.95
CA GLN A 40 -4.72 -0.59 7.67
C GLN A 40 -5.33 -1.40 6.51
N LEU A 41 -4.55 -1.69 5.45
CA LEU A 41 -5.03 -2.56 4.38
C LEU A 41 -5.26 -4.01 4.87
N VAL A 42 -4.35 -4.57 5.67
CA VAL A 42 -4.54 -5.88 6.33
C VAL A 42 -5.84 -5.90 7.13
N ALA A 43 -6.10 -4.86 7.94
CA ALA A 43 -7.31 -4.75 8.73
C ALA A 43 -8.57 -4.67 7.85
N ALA A 44 -8.54 -3.88 6.77
CA ALA A 44 -9.65 -3.75 5.82
C ALA A 44 -9.96 -5.04 5.05
N LEU A 45 -8.96 -5.90 4.88
CA LEU A 45 -9.11 -7.25 4.32
C LEU A 45 -9.57 -8.30 5.35
N GLU A 46 -9.77 -7.90 6.60
CA GLU A 46 -10.12 -8.78 7.74
C GLU A 46 -9.07 -9.88 7.97
N LEU A 47 -7.82 -9.60 7.59
CA LEU A 47 -6.70 -10.50 7.77
C LEU A 47 -6.13 -10.34 9.19
N ARG A 48 -5.68 -11.44 9.79
CA ARG A 48 -5.20 -11.49 11.18
C ARG A 48 -3.78 -12.05 11.24
N SER A 49 -3.09 -11.81 12.35
CA SER A 49 -1.77 -12.37 12.62
C SER A 49 -0.72 -12.04 11.56
N ALA A 50 -0.75 -10.81 11.05
CA ALA A 50 0.24 -10.32 10.11
C ALA A 50 1.63 -10.23 10.76
N GLN A 51 2.65 -10.65 10.02
CA GLN A 51 4.05 -10.60 10.43
C GLN A 51 4.83 -9.71 9.46
N PRO A 52 5.80 -8.92 9.95
CA PRO A 52 6.67 -8.15 9.06
C PRO A 52 7.47 -9.07 8.12
N PHE A 53 7.65 -8.65 6.87
CA PHE A 53 8.52 -9.32 5.89
C PHE A 53 9.12 -8.28 4.92
N LEU A 54 9.95 -8.75 3.98
CA LEU A 54 10.63 -7.93 2.98
C LEU A 54 11.49 -6.84 3.63
N GLU A 55 12.63 -7.24 4.18
CA GLU A 55 13.55 -6.31 4.85
C GLU A 55 14.27 -5.41 3.84
N GLU A 56 14.16 -4.10 3.99
CA GLU A 56 14.93 -3.12 3.24
C GLU A 56 15.67 -2.21 4.22
N LYS A 57 17.00 -2.16 4.11
CA LYS A 57 17.87 -1.32 4.97
C LYS A 57 17.60 -1.51 6.47
N GLY A 58 17.36 -2.75 6.89
CA GLY A 58 17.09 -3.11 8.29
C GLY A 58 15.68 -2.81 8.78
N GLN A 59 14.74 -2.48 7.89
CA GLN A 59 13.32 -2.27 8.23
C GLN A 59 12.42 -3.12 7.33
N PRO A 60 11.43 -3.82 7.88
CA PRO A 60 10.46 -4.55 7.06
C PRO A 60 9.52 -3.57 6.37
N THR A 61 9.39 -3.68 5.05
CA THR A 61 8.51 -2.79 4.25
C THR A 61 7.15 -3.41 3.96
N GLY A 62 6.95 -4.69 4.27
CA GLY A 62 5.71 -5.41 4.01
C GLY A 62 5.14 -6.17 5.20
N LEU A 63 3.91 -6.65 5.03
CA LEU A 63 3.25 -7.59 5.94
C LEU A 63 2.88 -8.90 5.22
N LYS A 64 3.25 -10.03 5.84
CA LYS A 64 2.91 -11.39 5.41
C LYS A 64 1.83 -11.96 6.31
N VAL A 65 0.81 -12.56 5.73
CA VAL A 65 -0.32 -13.19 6.44
C VAL A 65 -0.49 -14.63 5.98
N ARG A 66 -0.67 -15.55 6.94
CA ARG A 66 -1.16 -16.89 6.65
C ARG A 66 -2.69 -16.91 6.73
N ALA A 67 -3.35 -17.13 5.61
CA ALA A 67 -4.81 -17.20 5.52
C ALA A 67 -5.21 -18.16 4.42
N SER A 68 -6.06 -19.14 4.75
CA SER A 68 -6.63 -20.07 3.76
C SER A 68 -7.97 -19.54 3.28
N MET A 69 -8.01 -19.02 2.05
CA MET A 69 -9.27 -18.61 1.40
C MET A 69 -9.22 -18.74 -0.12
N PRO A 70 -10.38 -18.82 -0.79
CA PRO A 70 -10.42 -18.72 -2.24
C PRO A 70 -9.87 -17.38 -2.71
N ARG A 71 -9.02 -17.38 -3.73
CA ARG A 71 -8.48 -16.16 -4.37
C ARG A 71 -9.59 -15.19 -4.79
N SER A 72 -10.72 -15.70 -5.26
CA SER A 72 -11.89 -14.90 -5.63
C SER A 72 -12.46 -14.13 -4.43
N GLU A 73 -12.43 -14.70 -3.23
CA GLU A 73 -12.85 -14.04 -2.01
C GLU A 73 -11.89 -12.91 -1.64
N LEU A 74 -10.58 -13.16 -1.68
CA LEU A 74 -9.55 -12.15 -1.42
C LEU A 74 -9.67 -10.96 -2.39
N VAL A 75 -9.83 -11.24 -3.69
CA VAL A 75 -10.04 -10.21 -4.71
C VAL A 75 -11.31 -9.38 -4.44
N ARG A 76 -12.40 -10.03 -4.02
CA ARG A 76 -13.64 -9.33 -3.63
C ARG A 76 -13.43 -8.43 -2.42
N LYS A 77 -12.73 -8.91 -1.39
CA LYS A 77 -12.39 -8.12 -0.20
C LYS A 77 -11.51 -6.93 -0.57
N LEU A 78 -10.52 -7.14 -1.42
CA LEU A 78 -9.60 -6.08 -1.87
C LEU A 78 -10.34 -5.00 -2.68
N ARG A 79 -11.15 -5.36 -3.66
CA ARG A 79 -11.97 -4.39 -4.42
C ARG A 79 -12.88 -3.56 -3.53
N ARG A 80 -13.48 -4.19 -2.51
CA ARG A 80 -14.32 -3.49 -1.52
C ARG A 80 -13.50 -2.54 -0.65
N ALA A 81 -12.35 -3.00 -0.15
CA ALA A 81 -11.49 -2.20 0.72
C ALA A 81 -10.94 -0.96 0.00
N LEU A 82 -10.52 -1.13 -1.26
CA LEU A 82 -9.93 -0.06 -2.06
C LEU A 82 -10.97 0.86 -2.70
N ASN A 83 -12.22 0.39 -2.86
CA ASN A 83 -13.25 1.06 -3.66
C ASN A 83 -12.73 1.46 -5.07
N SER A 84 -11.88 0.61 -5.65
CA SER A 84 -11.16 0.84 -6.90
C SER A 84 -11.03 -0.47 -7.69
N PRO A 85 -10.92 -0.43 -9.04
CA PRO A 85 -10.57 -1.60 -9.82
C PRO A 85 -9.26 -2.25 -9.32
N VAL A 86 -9.24 -3.58 -9.32
CA VAL A 86 -8.03 -4.36 -9.02
C VAL A 86 -7.69 -5.17 -10.26
N LYS A 87 -6.46 -5.00 -10.76
CA LYS A 87 -5.90 -5.84 -11.81
C LYS A 87 -5.40 -7.13 -11.19
N VAL A 88 -5.86 -8.26 -11.72
CA VAL A 88 -5.65 -9.57 -11.12
C VAL A 88 -4.96 -10.47 -12.13
N PHE A 89 -3.80 -11.00 -11.74
CA PHE A 89 -3.06 -12.01 -12.49
C PHE A 89 -3.09 -13.32 -11.71
N ASN A 90 -3.68 -14.33 -12.33
CA ASN A 90 -4.16 -15.55 -11.68
C ASN A 90 -3.18 -16.73 -11.83
N PHE A 91 -1.88 -16.47 -11.74
CA PHE A 91 -0.84 -17.49 -12.01
C PHE A 91 -0.57 -18.43 -10.83
N GLY A 92 -0.99 -18.03 -9.63
CA GLY A 92 -0.86 -18.86 -8.43
C GLY A 92 -2.09 -19.70 -8.11
N PRO A 93 -2.12 -20.31 -6.91
CA PRO A 93 -3.16 -21.25 -6.53
C PRO A 93 -4.54 -20.57 -6.44
N LYS A 94 -5.60 -21.35 -6.71
CA LYS A 94 -6.98 -20.91 -6.51
C LYS A 94 -7.32 -20.68 -5.03
N GLN A 95 -6.63 -21.39 -4.14
CA GLN A 95 -6.71 -21.24 -2.68
C GLN A 95 -5.44 -20.54 -2.22
N THR A 96 -5.55 -19.29 -1.77
CA THR A 96 -4.43 -18.54 -1.19
C THR A 96 -4.12 -19.11 0.19
N ARG A 97 -2.84 -19.17 0.56
CA ARG A 97 -2.38 -19.67 1.87
C ARG A 97 -1.44 -18.66 2.54
N THR A 98 -0.56 -18.05 1.74
CA THR A 98 0.39 -17.05 2.22
C THR A 98 0.30 -15.80 1.37
N ILE A 99 -0.19 -14.73 1.96
CA ILE A 99 -0.44 -13.44 1.30
C ILE A 99 0.64 -12.46 1.73
N GLY A 100 1.35 -11.86 0.77
CA GLY A 100 2.27 -10.75 0.99
C GLY A 100 1.59 -9.44 0.62
N ILE A 101 1.70 -8.42 1.46
CA ILE A 101 1.12 -7.10 1.25
C ILE A 101 2.21 -6.04 1.41
N VAL A 102 2.40 -5.25 0.36
CA VAL A 102 3.26 -4.05 0.36
C VAL A 102 2.52 -2.98 -0.45
N THR A 103 1.97 -1.96 0.21
CA THR A 103 1.26 -0.84 -0.45
C THR A 103 2.17 -0.03 -1.35
N GLY A 104 1.59 0.80 -2.24
CA GLY A 104 2.36 1.61 -3.17
C GLY A 104 2.95 0.81 -4.34
N GLY A 105 4.17 1.13 -4.74
CA GLY A 105 4.81 0.55 -5.94
C GLY A 105 5.86 -0.52 -5.66
N ALA A 106 5.46 -1.70 -5.16
CA ALA A 106 6.42 -2.75 -4.78
C ALA A 106 6.51 -3.93 -5.78
N GLY A 107 5.94 -3.79 -6.98
CA GLY A 107 5.97 -4.84 -7.98
C GLY A 107 7.37 -5.25 -8.46
N SER A 108 8.38 -4.37 -8.36
CA SER A 108 9.78 -4.72 -8.64
C SER A 108 10.37 -5.74 -7.66
N GLU A 109 9.77 -5.88 -6.47
CA GLU A 109 10.26 -6.75 -5.41
C GLU A 109 9.80 -8.20 -5.55
N ILE A 110 9.13 -8.54 -6.66
CA ILE A 110 8.45 -9.83 -6.90
C ILE A 110 9.32 -11.06 -6.58
N TYR A 111 10.60 -11.05 -6.96
CA TYR A 111 11.51 -12.17 -6.70
C TYR A 111 11.91 -12.27 -5.23
N ARG A 112 12.05 -11.14 -4.53
CA ARG A 112 12.34 -11.10 -3.08
C ARG A 112 11.11 -11.53 -2.28
N VAL A 113 9.92 -11.09 -2.70
CA VAL A 113 8.64 -11.52 -2.12
C VAL A 113 8.47 -13.04 -2.23
N ALA A 114 8.87 -13.65 -3.35
CA ALA A 114 8.77 -15.09 -3.54
C ALA A 114 9.66 -15.91 -2.58
N GLN A 115 10.80 -15.37 -2.15
CA GLN A 115 11.69 -16.04 -1.18
C GLN A 115 11.00 -16.33 0.16
N ASP A 116 9.96 -15.56 0.48
CA ASP A 116 9.17 -15.68 1.71
C ASP A 116 8.01 -16.68 1.63
N SER A 117 7.97 -17.51 0.57
CA SER A 117 6.91 -18.49 0.28
C SER A 117 5.51 -17.85 0.14
N ILE A 118 5.47 -16.64 -0.41
CA ILE A 118 4.23 -15.94 -0.76
C ILE A 118 3.62 -16.60 -2.01
N ASP A 119 2.35 -16.96 -1.94
CA ASP A 119 1.60 -17.47 -3.11
C ASP A 119 0.69 -16.41 -3.75
N THR A 120 0.45 -15.32 -3.03
CA THR A 120 -0.40 -14.21 -3.48
C THR A 120 0.19 -12.89 -3.00
N PHE A 121 0.64 -12.06 -3.93
CA PHE A 121 1.21 -10.76 -3.65
C PHE A 121 0.23 -9.63 -3.98
N ILE A 122 0.05 -8.73 -3.02
CA ILE A 122 -0.79 -7.53 -3.14
C ILE A 122 0.12 -6.30 -3.07
N THR A 123 0.07 -5.47 -4.11
CA THR A 123 0.71 -4.15 -4.14
C THR A 123 -0.14 -3.17 -4.94
N GLY A 124 0.24 -1.90 -4.99
CA GLY A 124 -0.44 -0.90 -5.81
C GLY A 124 -0.06 -1.03 -7.29
N GLU A 125 1.23 -0.98 -7.59
CA GLU A 125 1.75 -0.94 -8.96
C GLU A 125 2.88 -1.94 -9.21
N ALA A 126 3.02 -2.33 -10.47
CA ALA A 126 4.12 -3.18 -10.92
C ALA A 126 4.53 -2.86 -12.36
N PRO A 127 5.83 -2.92 -12.68
CA PRO A 127 6.29 -2.85 -14.07
C PRO A 127 5.82 -4.08 -14.86
N HIS A 128 5.73 -3.96 -16.18
CA HIS A 128 5.24 -5.04 -17.05
C HIS A 128 5.95 -6.38 -16.82
N TRP A 129 7.29 -6.35 -16.67
CA TRP A 129 8.09 -7.56 -16.48
C TRP A 129 7.76 -8.31 -15.18
N ALA A 130 7.25 -7.63 -14.15
CA ALA A 130 6.86 -8.27 -12.90
C ALA A 130 5.63 -9.18 -13.05
N VAL A 131 4.80 -8.94 -14.06
CA VAL A 131 3.69 -9.82 -14.41
C VAL A 131 4.21 -11.15 -14.97
N VAL A 132 5.22 -11.09 -15.85
CA VAL A 132 5.88 -12.29 -16.40
C VAL A 132 6.59 -13.06 -15.28
N ALA A 133 7.31 -12.35 -14.39
CA ALA A 133 7.93 -12.96 -13.23
C ALA A 133 6.89 -13.65 -12.32
N ALA A 134 5.73 -13.03 -12.08
CA ALA A 134 4.66 -13.65 -11.30
C ALA A 134 4.13 -14.95 -11.93
N GLU A 135 4.08 -15.01 -13.27
CA GLU A 135 3.72 -16.22 -14.01
C GLU A 135 4.77 -17.33 -13.82
N GLU A 136 6.04 -17.02 -14.03
CA GLU A 136 7.17 -17.95 -13.85
C GLU A 136 7.24 -18.50 -12.42
N LEU A 137 6.93 -17.66 -11.43
CA LEU A 137 6.93 -18.01 -10.01
C LEU A 137 5.66 -18.76 -9.58
N GLY A 138 4.63 -18.85 -10.43
CA GLY A 138 3.34 -19.43 -10.04
C GLY A 138 2.69 -18.66 -8.88
N MET A 139 2.77 -17.33 -8.90
CA MET A 139 2.28 -16.46 -7.84
C MET A 139 1.11 -15.61 -8.33
N ASN A 140 0.04 -15.52 -7.54
CA ASN A 140 -1.02 -14.55 -7.85
C ASN A 140 -0.50 -13.14 -7.61
N LEU A 141 -0.71 -12.23 -8.56
CA LEU A 141 -0.35 -10.82 -8.42
C LEU A 141 -1.61 -9.96 -8.49
N LEU A 142 -1.88 -9.20 -7.43
CA LEU A 142 -3.03 -8.30 -7.33
C LEU A 142 -2.54 -6.85 -7.24
N LEU A 143 -2.86 -6.06 -8.25
CA LEU A 143 -2.50 -4.64 -8.32
C LEU A 143 -3.72 -3.79 -8.00
N GLY A 144 -3.64 -3.07 -6.88
CA GLY A 144 -4.72 -2.26 -6.34
C GLY A 144 -4.69 -0.77 -6.71
N GLY A 145 -3.65 -0.32 -7.41
CA GLY A 145 -3.37 1.11 -7.67
C GLY A 145 -2.57 1.74 -6.52
N HIS A 146 -1.57 2.56 -6.87
CA HIS A 146 -0.65 3.16 -5.89
C HIS A 146 -1.42 4.03 -4.89
N TYR A 147 -2.19 4.97 -5.43
CA TYR A 147 -3.00 5.89 -4.65
C TYR A 147 -3.97 5.13 -3.75
N ALA A 148 -4.77 4.23 -4.32
CA ALA A 148 -5.81 3.53 -3.59
C ALA A 148 -5.26 2.66 -2.44
N THR A 149 -4.03 2.16 -2.54
CA THR A 149 -3.39 1.39 -1.46
C THR A 149 -2.71 2.24 -0.39
N GLU A 150 -2.42 3.52 -0.63
CA GLU A 150 -1.69 4.40 0.30
C GLU A 150 -2.52 5.51 0.95
N VAL A 151 -3.80 5.65 0.58
CA VAL A 151 -4.71 6.58 1.28
C VAL A 151 -5.06 6.13 2.71
N PHE A 152 -4.85 4.86 3.03
CA PHE A 152 -5.24 4.28 4.31
C PHE A 152 -4.48 4.93 5.48
N GLY A 153 -3.17 5.08 5.34
CA GLY A 153 -2.29 5.51 6.42
C GLY A 153 -2.51 6.97 6.77
N VAL A 154 -2.61 7.85 5.78
CA VAL A 154 -2.91 9.27 6.00
C VAL A 154 -4.30 9.48 6.63
N LYS A 155 -5.31 8.73 6.21
CA LYS A 155 -6.65 8.76 6.83
C LYS A 155 -6.62 8.28 8.28
N ALA A 156 -5.90 7.19 8.56
CA ALA A 156 -5.76 6.65 9.90
C ALA A 156 -4.96 7.57 10.84
N LEU A 157 -3.89 8.19 10.33
CA LEU A 157 -3.10 9.17 11.05
C LEU A 157 -3.93 10.41 11.38
N ALA A 158 -4.66 10.96 10.39
CA ALA A 158 -5.56 12.09 10.59
C ALA A 158 -6.61 11.80 11.67
N ALA A 159 -7.29 10.65 11.60
CA ALA A 159 -8.25 10.22 12.61
C ALA A 159 -7.61 10.05 14.01
N HIS A 160 -6.38 9.52 14.08
CA HIS A 160 -5.65 9.39 15.32
C HIS A 160 -5.33 10.75 15.95
N LEU A 161 -4.82 11.69 15.16
CA LEU A 161 -4.47 13.04 15.59
C LEU A 161 -5.72 13.82 16.01
N SER A 162 -6.80 13.77 15.22
CA SER A 162 -8.08 14.39 15.56
C SER A 162 -8.63 13.86 16.89
N LYS A 163 -8.57 12.55 17.12
CA LYS A 163 -9.04 11.97 18.38
C LYS A 163 -8.21 12.42 19.58
N ARG A 164 -6.88 12.45 19.44
CA ARG A 164 -5.91 12.75 20.50
C ARG A 164 -5.85 14.23 20.85
N PHE A 165 -5.75 15.08 19.83
CA PHE A 165 -5.51 16.52 19.99
C PHE A 165 -6.77 17.36 19.80
N LYS A 166 -7.91 16.73 19.46
CA LYS A 166 -9.20 17.42 19.23
C LYS A 166 -9.14 18.45 18.10
N ILE A 167 -8.29 18.22 17.12
CA ILE A 167 -8.19 19.04 15.91
C ILE A 167 -9.08 18.48 14.81
N PRO A 168 -9.78 19.33 14.03
CA PRO A 168 -10.48 18.85 12.84
C PRO A 168 -9.47 18.31 11.82
N SER A 169 -9.89 17.32 11.04
CA SER A 169 -9.13 16.87 9.88
C SER A 169 -10.07 16.64 8.72
N GLU A 170 -9.54 16.89 7.54
CA GLU A 170 -10.21 16.63 6.26
C GLU A 170 -9.21 15.89 5.36
N PHE A 171 -9.68 14.82 4.73
CA PHE A 171 -8.91 14.13 3.71
C PHE A 171 -9.24 14.72 2.35
N ILE A 172 -8.25 15.35 1.71
CA ILE A 172 -8.38 15.88 0.36
C ILE A 172 -8.13 14.74 -0.64
N ASP A 173 -9.21 14.19 -1.18
CA ASP A 173 -9.17 13.11 -2.16
C ASP A 173 -8.76 13.65 -3.55
N CYS A 174 -7.74 13.04 -4.16
CA CYS A 174 -7.17 13.46 -5.44
C CYS A 174 -6.61 12.24 -6.17
N PRO A 175 -7.50 11.35 -6.67
CA PRO A 175 -7.08 10.10 -7.29
C PRO A 175 -6.30 10.36 -8.60
N SER A 176 -5.17 9.70 -8.76
CA SER A 176 -4.34 9.78 -9.97
C SER A 176 -4.93 9.01 -11.17
N GLY A 177 -5.83 8.06 -10.90
CA GLY A 177 -6.32 7.11 -11.91
C GLY A 177 -5.36 5.96 -12.23
N LEU A 178 -4.29 5.81 -11.43
CA LEU A 178 -3.27 4.75 -11.55
C LEU A 178 -3.40 3.71 -10.42
#